data_AF-A0AAV1Y271-F1
#
_entry.id   AF-A0AAV1Y271-F1
#
_cell.length_a   1.000
_cell.length_b   1.000
_cell.length_c   1.000
_cell.angle_alpha   90.00
_cell.angle_beta   90.00
_cell.angle_gamma   90.00
#
_symmetry.space_group_name_H-M   'P 1'
#
loop_
_entity.id
_entity.type
_entity.pdbx_description
1 polymer ?
#
loop_
_entity_poly.entity_id
_entity_poly.type
_entity_poly.pdbx_seq_one_letter_code
_entity_poly.pdbx_strand_id
1 'polypeptide(L)'
;MACTMFDAMPVRDVVSWNSMISGYARYGFYNHAFERFIEMQDAGVRPSGFTLSILASLVSSRCHAKQIHCRVIRSGLDLSNVVLGNSLITMYEKLGLVDHCFGVILLPYSIFFISIKRT
;
A
#
# COMPACT_ATOMS: atom_id res chain seq x y z
N MET A 1 14.27 11.31 -15.53
CA MET A 1 14.07 12.73 -15.17
C MET A 1 13.29 12.88 -13.87
N ALA A 2 12.10 12.28 -13.72
CA ALA A 2 11.31 12.40 -12.49
C ALA A 2 12.01 11.81 -11.25
N CYS A 3 12.57 10.58 -11.35
CA CYS A 3 13.29 9.96 -10.22
C CYS A 3 14.51 10.77 -9.78
N THR A 4 15.34 11.19 -10.73
CA THR A 4 16.56 11.96 -10.44
C THR A 4 16.27 13.30 -9.76
N MET A 5 15.17 13.97 -10.12
CA MET A 5 14.74 15.19 -9.44
C MET A 5 14.21 14.90 -8.03
N PHE A 6 13.41 13.84 -7.89
CA PHE A 6 12.85 13.42 -6.61
C PHE A 6 13.93 12.98 -5.60
N ASP A 7 14.97 12.29 -6.08
CA ASP A 7 16.09 11.84 -5.26
C ASP A 7 16.94 13.01 -4.77
N ALA A 8 17.02 14.09 -5.56
CA ALA A 8 17.72 15.32 -5.20
C ALA A 8 16.92 16.27 -4.29
N MET A 9 15.64 16.01 -4.02
CA MET A 9 14.82 16.87 -3.14
C MET A 9 15.25 16.71 -1.67
N PRO A 10 15.61 17.80 -0.97
CA PRO A 10 16.01 17.75 0.44
C PRO A 10 14.83 17.44 1.37
N VAL A 11 13.61 17.80 0.96
CA VAL A 11 12.36 17.50 1.66
C VAL A 11 11.34 17.00 0.65
N ARG A 12 10.73 15.85 0.93
CA ARG A 12 9.71 15.23 0.08
C ARG A 12 8.36 15.31 0.78
N ASP A 13 7.41 15.96 0.15
CA ASP A 13 6.03 16.11 0.60
C ASP A 13 5.10 15.09 -0.06
N VAL A 14 3.83 15.07 0.38
CA VAL A 14 2.81 14.16 -0.16
C VAL A 14 2.66 14.28 -1.68
N VAL A 15 2.81 15.48 -2.23
CA VAL A 15 2.63 15.74 -3.68
C VAL A 15 3.78 15.14 -4.50
N SER A 16 5.02 15.30 -4.06
CA SER A 16 6.19 14.72 -4.71
C SER A 16 6.16 13.18 -4.67
N TRP A 17 5.79 12.58 -3.54
CA TRP A 17 5.58 11.13 -3.43
C TRP A 17 4.47 10.65 -4.39
N ASN A 18 3.32 11.33 -4.40
CA ASN A 18 2.21 10.97 -5.28
C ASN A 18 2.58 11.08 -6.76
N SER A 19 3.37 12.09 -7.12
CA SER A 19 3.86 12.27 -8.49
C SER A 19 4.70 11.07 -8.92
N MET A 20 5.62 10.62 -8.07
CA MET A 20 6.45 9.44 -8.32
C MET A 20 5.65 8.14 -8.41
N ILE A 21 4.75 7.90 -7.44
CA ILE A 21 3.90 6.72 -7.41
C ILE A 21 3.01 6.67 -8.66
N SER A 22 2.42 7.81 -9.06
CA SER A 22 1.59 7.91 -10.26
C SER A 22 2.39 7.72 -11.56
N GLY A 23 3.65 8.18 -11.59
CA GLY A 23 4.56 7.96 -12.71
C GLY A 23 4.77 6.47 -12.93
N TYR A 24 5.21 5.75 -11.90
CA TYR A 24 5.40 4.31 -11.99
C TYR A 24 4.10 3.55 -12.29
N ALA A 25 2.98 3.98 -11.71
CA ALA A 25 1.65 3.45 -12.00
C ALA A 25 1.29 3.48 -13.49
N ARG A 26 1.48 4.66 -14.10
CA ARG A 26 1.10 4.92 -15.49
C ARG A 26 1.92 4.10 -16.49
N TYR A 27 3.17 3.82 -16.17
CA TYR A 27 4.07 3.01 -17.02
C TYR A 27 4.02 1.52 -16.70
N GLY A 28 3.12 1.07 -15.82
CA GLY A 28 2.96 -0.36 -15.50
C GLY A 28 4.02 -0.91 -14.53
N PHE A 29 4.84 -0.04 -13.93
CA PHE A 29 5.87 -0.44 -12.96
C PHE A 29 5.29 -0.53 -11.54
N TYR A 30 4.29 -1.39 -11.38
CA TYR A 30 3.48 -1.49 -10.15
C TYR A 30 4.30 -1.78 -8.90
N ASN A 31 5.33 -2.65 -9.00
CA ASN A 31 6.23 -2.95 -7.88
C ASN A 31 7.00 -1.71 -7.41
N HIS A 32 7.48 -0.89 -8.34
CA HIS A 32 8.22 0.34 -8.01
C HIS A 32 7.29 1.40 -7.42
N ALA A 33 6.05 1.51 -7.94
CA ALA A 33 5.04 2.38 -7.35
C ALA A 33 4.74 1.99 -5.89
N PHE A 34 4.65 0.69 -5.63
CA PHE A 34 4.43 0.17 -4.29
C PHE A 34 5.62 0.41 -3.36
N GLU A 35 6.84 0.20 -3.84
CA GLU A 35 8.06 0.48 -3.08
C GLU A 35 8.17 1.97 -2.69
N ARG A 36 7.84 2.90 -3.62
CA ARG A 36 7.78 4.33 -3.28
C ARG A 36 6.72 4.65 -2.23
N PHE A 37 5.59 3.94 -2.23
CA PHE A 37 4.56 4.09 -1.20
C PHE A 37 5.00 3.58 0.18
N ILE A 38 5.79 2.51 0.23
CA ILE A 38 6.40 2.03 1.48
C ILE A 38 7.37 3.10 2.00
N GLU A 39 8.28 3.57 1.15
CA GLU A 39 9.25 4.61 1.54
C GLU A 39 8.59 5.93 1.96
N MET A 40 7.46 6.30 1.34
CA MET A 40 6.66 7.45 1.76
C MET A 40 6.24 7.32 3.23
N GLN A 41 5.80 6.13 3.64
CA GLN A 41 5.37 5.86 5.02
C GLN A 41 6.55 5.77 5.98
N ASP A 42 7.65 5.14 5.56
CA ASP A 42 8.89 5.06 6.36
C ASP A 42 9.49 6.44 6.59
N ALA A 43 9.33 7.37 5.63
CA ALA A 43 9.67 8.78 5.78
C ALA A 43 8.70 9.57 6.67
N GLY A 44 7.70 8.90 7.28
CA GLY A 44 6.69 9.52 8.14
C GLY A 44 5.63 10.33 7.39
N VAL A 45 5.62 10.29 6.06
CA VAL A 45 4.67 11.05 5.24
C VAL A 45 3.38 10.24 5.11
N ARG A 46 2.29 10.77 5.68
CA ARG A 46 0.98 10.08 5.63
C ARG A 46 0.43 10.06 4.20
N PRO A 47 0.04 8.88 3.67
CA PRO A 47 -0.63 8.79 2.38
C PRO A 47 -1.93 9.59 2.36
N SER A 48 -2.22 10.23 1.23
CA SER A 48 -3.50 10.93 1.02
C SER A 48 -4.50 10.03 0.29
N GLY A 49 -5.77 10.43 0.26
CA GLY A 49 -6.79 9.73 -0.53
C GLY A 49 -6.41 9.59 -2.02
N PHE A 50 -5.65 10.55 -2.56
CA PHE A 50 -5.11 10.47 -3.90
C PHE A 50 -4.05 9.36 -4.04
N THR A 51 -3.15 9.22 -3.07
CA THR A 51 -2.20 8.09 -2.99
C THR A 51 -2.93 6.76 -3.05
N LEU A 52 -4.01 6.62 -2.28
CA LEU A 52 -4.81 5.39 -2.24
C LEU A 52 -5.51 5.12 -3.57
N SER A 53 -6.01 6.16 -4.23
CA SER A 53 -6.65 6.04 -5.53
C SER A 53 -5.68 5.54 -6.61
N ILE A 54 -4.41 5.97 -6.56
CA ILE A 54 -3.34 5.49 -7.44
C ILE A 54 -3.03 4.04 -7.14
N LEU A 55 -2.82 3.67 -5.87
CA LEU A 55 -2.54 2.28 -5.49
C LEU A 55 -3.66 1.34 -5.93
N ALA A 56 -4.91 1.76 -5.76
CA ALA A 56 -6.07 1.00 -6.19
C ALA A 56 -6.16 0.89 -7.72
N SER A 57 -5.60 1.83 -8.50
CA SER A 57 -5.55 1.73 -9.96
C SER A 57 -4.42 0.82 -10.47
N LEU A 58 -3.41 0.49 -9.64
CA LEU A 58 -2.34 -0.44 -10.00
C LEU A 58 -2.81 -1.88 -10.14
N VAL A 59 -3.98 -2.20 -9.58
CA VAL A 59 -4.40 -3.58 -9.39
C VAL A 59 -5.41 -3.96 -10.44
N SER A 60 -4.90 -4.61 -11.49
CA SER A 60 -5.65 -5.09 -12.65
C SER A 60 -6.02 -6.58 -12.55
N SER A 61 -5.49 -7.31 -11.55
CA SER A 61 -5.78 -8.74 -11.39
C SER A 61 -5.75 -9.18 -9.93
N ARG A 62 -6.44 -10.29 -9.63
CA ARG A 62 -6.43 -10.92 -8.29
C ARG A 62 -5.03 -11.34 -7.85
N CYS A 63 -4.19 -11.75 -8.80
CA CYS A 63 -2.81 -12.15 -8.54
C CYS A 63 -1.97 -10.96 -8.08
N HIS A 64 -2.15 -9.80 -8.72
CA HIS A 64 -1.48 -8.56 -8.30
C HIS A 64 -1.92 -8.09 -6.91
N ALA A 65 -3.22 -8.15 -6.60
CA ALA A 65 -3.72 -7.83 -5.28
C ALA A 65 -3.06 -8.68 -4.18
N LYS A 66 -2.98 -9.99 -4.40
CA LYS A 66 -2.33 -10.93 -3.46
C LYS A 66 -0.82 -10.69 -3.35
N GLN A 67 -0.13 -10.39 -4.44
CA GLN A 67 1.31 -10.08 -4.39
C GLN A 67 1.59 -8.82 -3.58
N ILE A 68 0.80 -7.76 -3.79
CA ILE A 68 0.90 -6.52 -3.03
C ILE A 68 0.61 -6.79 -1.55
N HIS A 69 -0.47 -7.51 -1.25
CA HIS A 69 -0.80 -7.93 0.11
C HIS A 69 0.36 -8.70 0.78
N CYS A 70 0.93 -9.71 0.12
CA CYS A 70 2.06 -10.47 0.64
C CYS A 70 3.30 -9.59 0.87
N ARG A 71 3.55 -8.61 -0.01
CA ARG A 71 4.64 -7.65 0.17
C ARG A 71 4.42 -6.77 1.39
N VAL A 72 3.19 -6.30 1.65
CA VAL A 72 2.86 -5.54 2.87
C VAL A 72 3.18 -6.34 4.13
N ILE A 73 2.69 -7.59 4.20
CA ILE A 73 2.95 -8.47 5.35
C ILE A 73 4.46 -8.71 5.52
N ARG A 74 5.17 -9.02 4.43
CA ARG A 74 6.62 -9.29 4.48
C ARG A 74 7.45 -8.05 4.83
N SER A 75 6.96 -6.86 4.54
CA SER A 75 7.64 -5.60 4.88
C SER A 75 7.47 -5.24 6.36
N GLY A 76 6.70 -6.01 7.13
CA GLY A 76 6.43 -5.73 8.55
C GLY A 76 5.53 -4.53 8.76
N LEU A 77 4.86 -4.05 7.72
CA LEU A 77 3.95 -2.92 7.82
C LEU A 77 2.71 -3.33 8.60
N ASP A 78 2.36 -2.49 9.57
CA ASP A 78 1.24 -2.78 10.45
C ASP A 78 -0.09 -2.58 9.72
N LEU A 79 -0.82 -3.68 9.54
CA LEU A 79 -2.18 -3.69 8.98
C LEU A 79 -3.20 -3.03 9.92
N SER A 80 -2.83 -2.73 11.18
CA SER A 80 -3.60 -1.87 12.08
C SER A 80 -3.62 -0.40 11.63
N ASN A 81 -2.68 0.01 10.78
CA ASN A 81 -2.71 1.33 10.18
C ASN A 81 -3.94 1.45 9.28
N VAL A 82 -4.90 2.24 9.74
CA VAL A 82 -6.19 2.50 9.06
C VAL A 82 -6.00 2.91 7.60
N VAL A 83 -4.93 3.65 7.29
CA VAL A 83 -4.64 4.09 5.92
C VAL A 83 -4.23 2.91 5.05
N LEU A 84 -3.34 2.03 5.54
CA LEU A 84 -2.94 0.81 4.84
C LEU A 84 -4.10 -0.18 4.69
N GLY A 85 -4.85 -0.41 5.77
CA GLY A 85 -6.03 -1.27 5.77
C GLY A 85 -7.07 -0.79 4.74
N ASN A 86 -7.41 0.50 4.76
CA ASN A 86 -8.34 1.07 3.79
C ASN A 86 -7.83 0.98 2.34
N SER A 87 -6.54 1.18 2.12
CA SER A 87 -5.93 1.05 0.79
C SER A 87 -6.08 -0.36 0.24
N LEU A 88 -5.83 -1.37 1.07
CA LEU A 88 -6.01 -2.77 0.72
C LEU A 88 -7.49 -3.08 0.50
N ILE A 89 -8.38 -2.56 1.35
CA ILE A 89 -9.84 -2.72 1.17
C ILE A 89 -10.29 -2.16 -0.18
N THR A 90 -9.95 -0.91 -0.49
CA THR A 90 -10.29 -0.27 -1.78
C THR A 90 -9.70 -1.03 -2.98
N MET A 91 -8.51 -1.63 -2.81
CA MET A 91 -7.89 -2.47 -3.83
C MET A 91 -8.68 -3.76 -4.09
N TYR A 92 -9.10 -4.46 -3.03
CA TYR A 92 -9.92 -5.68 -3.16
C TYR A 92 -11.36 -5.36 -3.61
N GLU A 93 -11.89 -4.21 -3.21
CA GLU A 93 -13.21 -3.69 -3.60
C GLU A 93 -13.31 -3.49 -5.12
N LYS A 94 -12.32 -2.83 -5.73
CA LYS A 94 -12.28 -2.64 -7.19
C LYS A 94 -12.27 -3.94 -7.99
N LEU A 95 -11.81 -5.04 -7.40
CA LEU A 95 -11.80 -6.35 -8.04
C LEU A 95 -13.09 -7.16 -7.79
N GLY A 96 -14.04 -6.62 -7.03
CA GLY A 96 -15.24 -7.34 -6.58
C GLY A 96 -14.91 -8.49 -5.61
N LEU A 97 -13.78 -8.42 -4.90
CA LEU A 97 -13.26 -9.47 -4.02
C LEU A 97 -13.32 -9.05 -2.55
N VAL A 98 -14.34 -8.26 -2.18
CA VAL A 98 -14.50 -7.74 -0.83
C VAL A 98 -14.55 -8.88 0.20
N ASP A 99 -15.17 -10.01 -0.14
CA ASP A 99 -15.27 -11.19 0.73
C ASP A 99 -13.90 -11.81 1.06
N HIS A 100 -12.97 -11.79 0.10
CA HIS A 100 -11.59 -12.22 0.32
C HIS A 100 -10.79 -11.20 1.14
N CYS A 101 -11.16 -9.92 1.06
CA CYS A 101 -10.54 -8.86 1.85
C CYS A 101 -10.74 -9.10 3.35
N PHE A 102 -11.98 -9.40 3.77
CA PHE A 102 -12.30 -9.68 5.17
C PHE A 102 -11.56 -10.90 5.71
N GLY A 103 -11.52 -12.00 4.95
CA GLY A 103 -10.81 -13.20 5.37
C GLY A 103 -9.30 -12.99 5.53
N VAL A 104 -8.65 -12.26 4.63
CA VAL A 104 -7.18 -12.15 4.61
C VAL A 104 -6.67 -10.98 5.47
N ILE A 105 -7.40 -9.86 5.54
CA ILE A 105 -7.02 -8.70 6.37
C ILE A 105 -7.33 -8.95 7.86
N LEU A 106 -8.35 -9.75 8.21
CA LEU A 106 -8.68 -10.06 9.63
C LEU A 106 -7.96 -11.30 10.20
N LEU A 107 -7.31 -12.12 9.37
CA LEU A 107 -6.46 -13.22 9.85
C LEU A 107 -5.31 -12.76 10.77
N PRO A 108 -4.59 -11.65 10.52
CA PRO A 108 -3.63 -11.14 11.48
C PRO A 108 -4.28 -10.64 12.78
N TYR A 109 -5.52 -10.12 12.75
CA TYR A 109 -6.23 -9.69 13.97
C TYR A 109 -6.67 -10.85 14.86
N SER A 110 -7.05 -11.99 14.27
CA SER A 110 -7.41 -13.20 15.02
C SER A 110 -6.17 -13.88 15.63
N ILE A 111 -5.02 -13.84 14.96
CA ILE A 111 -3.75 -14.36 15.51
C ILE A 111 -3.19 -13.44 16.61
N PHE A 112 -3.31 -12.12 16.47
CA PHE A 112 -2.85 -11.17 17.51
C PHE A 112 -3.69 -11.25 18.80
N PHE A 113 -5.00 -11.50 18.69
CA PHE A 113 -5.86 -11.74 19.85
C PHE A 113 -5.54 -13.06 20.58
N ILE A 114 -5.05 -14.08 19.87
CA ILE A 114 -4.61 -15.36 20.47
C ILE A 114 -3.27 -15.17 21.19
N SER A 115 -2.39 -14.30 20.70
CA SER A 115 -1.10 -14.00 21.35
C SER A 115 -1.24 -13.15 22.62
N ILE A 116 -2.25 -12.27 22.72
CA ILE A 116 -2.47 -11.39 23.88
C ILE A 116 -3.24 -12.09 25.02
N LYS A 117 -3.92 -13.21 24.78
CA LYS A 117 -4.61 -14.00 25.83
C LYS A 117 -3.77 -15.13 26.46
N ARG A 118 -2.45 -15.16 26.24
CA ARG A 118 -1.55 -16.21 26.77
C ARG A 118 -0.38 -15.70 27.63
N THR A 119 -0.53 -14.54 28.25
CA THR A 119 0.28 -14.04 29.37
C THR A 119 -0.64 -13.42 30.39
#